data_AF-A0A941I6N3-F1
#
_entry.id   AF-A0A941I6N3-F1
#
_cell.length_a   1.000
_cell.length_b   1.000
_cell.length_c   1.000
_cell.angle_alpha   90.00
_cell.angle_beta   90.00
_cell.angle_gamma   90.00
#
_symmetry.space_group_name_H-M   'P 1'
#
loop_
_entity.id
_entity.type
_entity.pdbx_description
1 polymer ?
#
loop_
_entity_poly.entity_id
_entity_poly.type
_entity_poly.pdbx_seq_one_letter_code
_entity_poly.pdbx_strand_id
1 'polypeptide(L)'
;MQFRRTAVWHAHSAATGGGRALKHWLEDRGSLTARLVARCRQFRVQKLSQQLACSLSDEFAALGLARRTRVHQREVILRCDGVPVIYGHTVVPLSASHQQWPLFSSLGERSLGSTLFSDPLVQRGDLQFARLNAGHPLMQRIWRELPELRGIHSLPARRSLFWRKGACLMVTEVFLPAVLQLPPAGAVNTINREQQAADVQSAVSLNQA
;
A
#
# COMPACT_ATOMS: atom_id res chain seq x y z
N MET A 1 -7.82 -13.12 26.49
CA MET A 1 -8.38 -12.09 25.57
C MET A 1 -8.46 -12.66 24.17
N GLN A 2 -9.66 -12.78 23.61
CA GLN A 2 -9.86 -13.34 22.27
C GLN A 2 -9.62 -12.22 21.24
N PHE A 3 -8.48 -12.23 20.57
CA PHE A 3 -8.17 -11.19 19.58
C PHE A 3 -9.12 -11.32 18.38
N ARG A 4 -9.77 -10.22 17.99
CA ARG A 4 -10.72 -10.21 16.86
C ARG A 4 -9.98 -10.50 15.55
N ARG A 5 -10.47 -11.49 14.79
CA ARG A 5 -9.93 -11.86 13.46
C ARG A 5 -10.46 -10.97 12.33
N THR A 6 -11.32 -10.00 12.64
CA THR A 6 -11.95 -9.06 11.70
C THR A 6 -11.69 -7.63 12.14
N ALA A 7 -11.59 -6.73 11.16
CA ALA A 7 -11.62 -5.30 11.41
C ALA A 7 -13.02 -4.71 11.20
N VAL A 8 -13.29 -3.59 11.87
CA VAL A 8 -14.48 -2.78 11.59
C VAL A 8 -14.06 -1.66 10.65
N TRP A 9 -14.71 -1.62 9.50
CA TRP A 9 -14.39 -0.69 8.41
C TRP A 9 -15.40 0.46 8.39
N HIS A 10 -14.90 1.69 8.32
CA HIS A 10 -15.67 2.92 8.39
C HIS A 10 -15.52 3.75 7.13
N ALA A 11 -16.55 4.52 6.77
CA ALA A 11 -16.49 5.47 5.65
C ALA A 11 -15.63 6.72 5.95
N HIS A 12 -15.36 7.00 7.23
CA HIS A 12 -14.58 8.16 7.66
C HIS A 12 -13.33 7.74 8.43
N SER A 13 -12.22 8.44 8.21
CA SER A 13 -10.94 8.12 8.86
C SER A 13 -10.89 8.51 10.33
N ALA A 14 -11.87 9.27 10.85
CA ALA A 14 -11.91 9.67 12.26
C ALA A 14 -11.86 8.45 13.21
N ALA A 15 -12.44 7.33 12.79
CA ALA A 15 -12.45 6.08 13.55
C ALA A 15 -11.08 5.36 13.59
N THR A 16 -10.08 5.77 12.78
CA THR A 16 -8.76 5.13 12.81
C THR A 16 -7.83 5.69 13.89
N GLY A 17 -8.23 6.77 14.55
CA GLY A 17 -7.37 7.56 15.42
C GLY A 17 -6.12 8.11 14.71
N GLY A 18 -5.38 8.97 15.39
CA GLY A 18 -4.12 9.54 14.91
C GLY A 18 -4.22 11.00 14.45
N GLY A 19 -3.05 11.64 14.36
CA GLY A 19 -2.94 13.07 14.05
C GLY A 19 -3.19 13.40 12.57
N ARG A 20 -3.16 14.71 12.27
CA ARG A 20 -3.37 15.28 10.92
C ARG A 20 -2.50 14.63 9.83
N ALA A 21 -1.25 14.29 10.17
CA ALA A 21 -0.32 13.64 9.23
C ALA A 21 -0.83 12.28 8.75
N LEU A 22 -1.35 11.44 9.65
CA LEU A 22 -1.90 10.14 9.29
C LEU A 22 -3.19 10.28 8.47
N LYS A 23 -4.05 11.23 8.84
CA LYS A 23 -5.27 11.54 8.08
C LYS A 23 -4.94 11.89 6.62
N HIS A 24 -3.93 12.73 6.41
CA HIS A 24 -3.48 13.11 5.08
C HIS A 24 -2.98 11.92 4.26
N TRP A 25 -2.39 10.90 4.89
CA TRP A 25 -2.01 9.64 4.22
C TRP A 25 -3.22 8.75 3.90
N LEU A 26 -4.12 8.57 4.86
CA LEU A 26 -5.28 7.70 4.72
C LEU A 26 -6.26 8.22 3.66
N GLU A 27 -6.62 9.50 3.70
CA GLU A 27 -7.73 10.04 2.90
C GLU A 27 -7.37 10.36 1.44
N ASP A 28 -6.09 10.26 1.07
CA ASP A 28 -5.64 10.61 -0.27
C ASP A 28 -6.23 9.69 -1.35
N ARG A 29 -6.97 10.29 -2.27
CA ARG A 29 -7.65 9.56 -3.35
C ARG A 29 -6.73 9.27 -4.54
N GLY A 30 -5.52 9.82 -4.57
CA GLY A 30 -4.53 9.56 -5.61
C GLY A 30 -3.83 8.20 -5.50
N SER A 31 -2.85 8.00 -6.38
CA SER A 31 -1.96 6.84 -6.36
C SER A 31 -0.98 6.93 -5.20
N LEU A 32 -1.13 6.03 -4.21
CA LEU A 32 -0.21 5.93 -3.08
C LEU A 32 1.23 5.73 -3.55
N THR A 33 1.44 4.96 -4.63
CA THR A 33 2.76 4.78 -5.22
C THR A 33 3.36 6.08 -5.73
N ALA A 34 2.62 6.86 -6.52
CA ALA A 34 3.12 8.15 -7.02
C ALA A 34 3.49 9.08 -5.86
N ARG A 35 2.67 9.07 -4.81
CA ARG A 35 2.89 9.88 -3.62
C ARG A 35 4.13 9.49 -2.82
N LEU A 36 4.41 8.19 -2.70
CA LEU A 36 5.61 7.66 -2.05
C LEU A 36 6.86 7.95 -2.88
N VAL A 37 6.82 7.76 -4.20
CA VAL A 37 7.92 8.08 -5.12
C VAL A 37 8.31 9.56 -5.01
N ALA A 38 7.35 10.47 -4.87
CA ALA A 38 7.62 11.90 -4.69
C ALA A 38 8.29 12.29 -3.34
N ARG A 39 8.47 11.32 -2.43
CA ARG A 39 8.95 11.53 -1.05
C ARG A 39 10.13 10.63 -0.67
N CYS A 40 10.74 9.93 -1.63
CA CYS A 40 11.93 9.12 -1.40
C CYS A 40 12.85 9.17 -2.61
N ARG A 41 14.14 8.81 -2.43
CA ARG A 41 15.09 8.71 -3.54
C ARG A 41 14.91 7.39 -4.29
N GLN A 42 14.65 6.32 -3.54
CA GLN A 42 14.52 4.98 -4.06
C GLN A 42 13.21 4.35 -3.58
N PHE A 43 12.28 4.17 -4.52
CA PHE A 43 11.05 3.45 -4.28
C PHE A 43 11.17 2.01 -4.78
N ARG A 44 10.77 1.04 -3.95
CA ARG A 44 10.75 -0.38 -4.32
C ARG A 44 9.47 -1.06 -3.85
N VAL A 45 8.91 -1.92 -4.70
CA VAL A 45 7.89 -2.89 -4.30
C VAL A 45 8.58 -4.22 -4.03
N GLN A 46 8.57 -4.68 -2.78
CA GLN A 46 9.02 -6.02 -2.43
C GLN A 46 7.82 -6.97 -2.47
N LYS A 47 7.79 -7.89 -3.43
CA LYS A 47 6.74 -8.93 -3.46
C LYS A 47 7.01 -9.97 -2.38
N LEU A 48 6.04 -10.18 -1.48
CA LEU A 48 6.10 -11.20 -0.44
C LEU A 48 5.48 -12.51 -0.93
N SER A 49 4.24 -12.42 -1.43
CA SER A 49 3.53 -13.59 -1.93
C SER A 49 2.58 -13.22 -3.06
N GLN A 50 2.33 -14.19 -3.95
CA GLN A 50 1.26 -14.10 -4.95
C GLN A 50 0.75 -15.51 -5.24
N GLN A 51 -0.42 -15.85 -4.71
CA GLN A 51 -0.91 -17.23 -4.64
C GLN A 51 -2.43 -17.28 -4.49
N LEU A 52 -2.99 -18.49 -4.55
CA LEU A 52 -4.38 -18.73 -4.18
C LEU A 52 -4.52 -18.84 -2.66
N ALA A 53 -5.31 -17.96 -2.05
CA ALA A 53 -5.59 -17.97 -0.62
C ALA A 53 -7.10 -17.88 -0.35
N CYS A 54 -7.54 -18.27 0.83
CA CYS A 54 -8.92 -18.04 1.26
C CYS A 54 -9.10 -16.55 1.64
N SER A 55 -10.13 -15.90 1.12
CA SER A 55 -10.47 -14.51 1.50
C SER A 55 -10.63 -14.37 3.02
N LEU A 56 -10.22 -13.22 3.57
CA LEU A 56 -10.41 -12.94 4.98
C LEU A 56 -11.90 -12.72 5.30
N SER A 57 -12.22 -12.84 6.59
CA SER A 57 -13.61 -12.80 7.07
C SER A 57 -14.27 -11.44 6.85
N ASP A 58 -13.51 -10.36 6.78
CA ASP A 58 -14.00 -9.01 6.51
C ASP A 58 -13.87 -8.59 5.03
N GLU A 59 -13.45 -9.49 4.14
CA GLU A 59 -13.22 -9.20 2.73
C GLU A 59 -14.32 -9.74 1.82
N PHE A 60 -14.78 -10.98 2.07
CA PHE A 60 -15.61 -11.71 1.11
C PHE A 60 -16.90 -10.96 0.77
N ALA A 61 -17.58 -10.39 1.78
CA ALA A 61 -18.81 -9.64 1.58
C ALA A 61 -18.56 -8.33 0.79
N ALA A 62 -17.45 -7.65 1.05
CA ALA A 62 -17.07 -6.43 0.32
C ALA A 62 -16.76 -6.73 -1.15
N LEU A 63 -16.25 -7.93 -1.45
CA LEU A 63 -16.02 -8.42 -2.81
C LEU A 63 -17.29 -8.93 -3.51
N GLY A 64 -18.45 -8.91 -2.84
CA GLY A 64 -19.70 -9.47 -3.38
C GLY A 64 -19.73 -11.00 -3.42
N LEU A 65 -18.89 -11.68 -2.65
CA LEU A 65 -18.85 -13.14 -2.57
C LEU A 65 -19.88 -13.62 -1.54
N ALA A 66 -20.59 -14.72 -1.85
CA ALA A 66 -21.60 -15.28 -0.94
C ALA A 66 -20.99 -15.87 0.35
N ARG A 67 -19.75 -16.35 0.28
CA ARG A 67 -19.01 -16.92 1.40
C ARG A 67 -17.51 -16.76 1.18
N ARG A 68 -16.73 -17.01 2.23
CA ARG A 68 -15.27 -17.11 2.12
C ARG A 68 -14.92 -18.22 1.12
N THR A 69 -14.11 -17.87 0.12
CA THR A 69 -13.67 -18.79 -0.94
C THR A 69 -12.23 -18.46 -1.33
N ARG A 70 -11.65 -19.27 -2.22
CA ARG A 70 -10.32 -18.99 -2.76
C ARG A 70 -10.39 -17.75 -3.66
N VAL A 71 -9.38 -16.91 -3.54
CA VAL A 71 -9.12 -15.70 -4.32
C VAL A 71 -7.66 -15.70 -4.75
N HIS A 72 -7.33 -15.01 -5.83
CA HIS A 72 -5.95 -14.64 -6.05
C HIS A 72 -5.57 -13.57 -5.02
N GLN A 73 -4.54 -13.85 -4.24
CA GLN A 73 -4.00 -12.96 -3.22
C GLN A 73 -2.60 -12.51 -3.63
N ARG A 74 -2.32 -11.21 -3.48
CA ARG A 74 -0.98 -10.63 -3.63
C ARG A 74 -0.64 -9.81 -2.39
N GLU A 75 0.55 -10.03 -1.85
CA GLU A 75 1.05 -9.31 -0.69
C GLU A 75 2.41 -8.71 -1.00
N VAL A 76 2.59 -7.44 -0.63
CA VAL A 76 3.79 -6.66 -0.92
C VAL A 76 4.16 -5.76 0.25
N ILE A 77 5.43 -5.39 0.34
CA ILE A 77 5.89 -4.25 1.13
C ILE A 77 6.31 -3.16 0.15
N LEU A 78 5.80 -1.94 0.35
CA LEU A 78 6.32 -0.76 -0.32
C LEU A 78 7.44 -0.18 0.54
N ARG A 79 8.62 -0.02 -0.05
CA ARG A 79 9.80 0.55 0.61
C ARG A 79 10.15 1.90 0.00
N CYS A 80 10.50 2.83 0.88
CA CYS A 80 11.07 4.13 0.55
C CYS A 80 12.47 4.16 1.17
N ASP A 81 13.50 4.33 0.34
CA ASP A 81 14.90 4.37 0.78
C ASP A 81 15.28 3.15 1.64
N GLY A 82 14.81 1.97 1.23
CA GLY A 82 14.99 0.71 1.95
C GLY A 82 14.07 0.49 3.15
N VAL A 83 13.38 1.53 3.64
CA VAL A 83 12.52 1.47 4.83
C VAL A 83 11.09 1.04 4.45
N PRO A 84 10.49 0.05 5.14
CA PRO A 84 9.13 -0.40 4.86
C PRO A 84 8.11 0.62 5.37
N VAL A 85 7.26 1.11 4.47
CA VAL A 85 6.28 2.18 4.79
C VAL A 85 4.83 1.73 4.65
N ILE A 86 4.56 0.76 3.78
CA ILE A 86 3.20 0.24 3.55
C ILE A 86 3.27 -1.27 3.38
N TYR A 87 2.36 -1.99 4.04
CA TYR A 87 2.03 -3.38 3.68
C TYR A 87 0.80 -3.37 2.77
N GLY A 88 0.97 -3.82 1.54
CA GLY A 88 -0.09 -3.91 0.55
C GLY A 88 -0.66 -5.33 0.48
N HIS A 89 -1.98 -5.44 0.54
CA HIS A 89 -2.72 -6.66 0.37
C HIS A 89 -3.76 -6.49 -0.73
N THR A 90 -3.75 -7.36 -1.72
CA THR A 90 -4.72 -7.32 -2.82
C THR A 90 -5.38 -8.68 -2.98
N VAL A 91 -6.70 -8.66 -3.17
CA VAL A 91 -7.50 -9.85 -3.45
C VAL A 91 -8.35 -9.68 -4.70
N VAL A 92 -8.38 -10.71 -5.52
CA VAL A 92 -9.13 -10.78 -6.78
C VAL A 92 -9.93 -12.08 -6.79
N PRO A 93 -11.26 -12.03 -6.93
CA PRO A 93 -12.10 -13.21 -7.13
C PRO A 93 -11.62 -14.07 -8.30
N LEU A 94 -11.72 -15.40 -8.16
CA LEU A 94 -11.33 -16.33 -9.23
C LEU A 94 -12.25 -16.30 -10.46
N SER A 95 -13.43 -15.69 -10.32
CA SER A 95 -14.33 -15.43 -11.44
C SER A 95 -13.79 -14.34 -12.38
N ALA A 96 -12.82 -13.53 -11.95
CA ALA A 96 -12.22 -12.52 -12.79
C ALA A 96 -11.25 -13.16 -13.80
N SER A 97 -11.48 -12.88 -15.08
CA SER A 97 -10.63 -13.35 -16.17
C SER A 97 -9.32 -12.58 -16.28
N HIS A 98 -8.32 -13.17 -16.94
CA HIS A 98 -7.09 -12.49 -17.29
C HIS A 98 -7.35 -11.24 -18.16
N GLN A 99 -8.36 -11.24 -19.03
CA GLN A 99 -8.66 -10.05 -19.84
C GLN A 99 -9.18 -8.87 -19.01
N GLN A 100 -9.83 -9.15 -17.87
CA GLN A 100 -10.29 -8.14 -16.92
C GLN A 100 -9.14 -7.61 -16.06
N TRP A 101 -8.14 -8.43 -15.73
CA TRP A 101 -6.95 -8.01 -14.98
C TRP A 101 -5.64 -8.57 -15.57
N PRO A 102 -5.22 -8.10 -16.77
CA PRO A 102 -4.19 -8.77 -17.60
C PRO A 102 -2.78 -8.75 -17.05
N LEU A 103 -2.50 -7.85 -16.09
CA LEU A 103 -1.18 -7.77 -15.48
C LEU A 103 -1.14 -8.39 -14.10
N PHE A 104 -2.28 -8.72 -13.49
CA PHE A 104 -2.32 -9.08 -12.07
C PHE A 104 -1.45 -10.31 -11.77
N SER A 105 -1.53 -11.34 -12.61
CA SER A 105 -0.71 -12.57 -12.51
C SER A 105 0.78 -12.31 -12.77
N SER A 106 1.13 -11.29 -13.56
CA SER A 106 2.50 -11.01 -14.05
C SER A 106 3.15 -9.77 -13.44
N LEU A 107 2.54 -9.17 -12.40
CA LEU A 107 3.02 -7.92 -11.83
C LEU A 107 4.45 -8.02 -11.27
N GLY A 108 4.90 -9.18 -10.75
CA GLY A 108 6.25 -9.32 -10.19
C GLY A 108 6.49 -8.28 -9.10
N GLU A 109 7.53 -7.45 -9.23
CA GLU A 109 7.84 -6.31 -8.34
C GLU A 109 7.32 -4.97 -8.87
N ARG A 110 6.33 -4.96 -9.75
CA ARG A 110 5.66 -3.73 -10.22
C ARG A 110 4.55 -3.31 -9.25
N SER A 111 4.35 -2.00 -9.16
CA SER A 111 3.24 -1.45 -8.38
C SER A 111 1.91 -1.67 -9.09
N LEU A 112 0.98 -2.32 -8.38
CA LEU A 112 -0.41 -2.43 -8.83
C LEU A 112 -1.05 -1.04 -8.97
N GLY A 113 -0.77 -0.11 -8.05
CA GLY A 113 -1.33 1.24 -8.07
C GLY A 113 -0.97 1.99 -9.35
N SER A 114 0.27 1.86 -9.85
CA SER A 114 0.64 2.50 -11.12
C SER A 114 -0.25 2.04 -12.28
N THR A 115 -0.59 0.75 -12.33
CA THR A 115 -1.46 0.16 -13.37
C THR A 115 -2.93 0.53 -13.18
N LEU A 116 -3.43 0.50 -11.94
CA LEU A 116 -4.83 0.80 -11.65
C LEU A 116 -5.20 2.26 -11.97
N PHE A 117 -4.32 3.20 -11.65
CA PHE A 117 -4.59 4.63 -11.84
C PHE A 117 -4.28 5.13 -13.26
N SER A 118 -3.54 4.36 -14.07
CA SER A 118 -3.26 4.71 -15.47
C SER A 118 -4.29 4.15 -16.46
N ASP A 119 -5.10 3.16 -16.05
CA ASP A 119 -6.08 2.52 -16.94
C ASP A 119 -7.44 3.24 -16.85
N PRO A 120 -7.92 3.91 -17.92
CA PRO A 120 -9.18 4.65 -17.89
C PRO A 120 -10.42 3.76 -17.75
N LEU A 121 -10.29 2.44 -17.94
CA LEU A 121 -11.38 1.48 -17.72
C LEU A 121 -11.51 1.06 -16.25
N VAL A 122 -10.58 1.48 -15.39
CA VAL A 122 -10.60 1.19 -13.96
C VAL A 122 -11.41 2.27 -13.24
N GLN A 123 -12.44 1.84 -12.54
CA GLN A 123 -13.22 2.67 -11.64
C GLN A 123 -12.84 2.33 -10.20
N ARG A 124 -12.58 3.36 -9.40
CA ARG A 124 -12.29 3.20 -7.97
C ARG A 124 -13.53 3.53 -7.14
N GLY A 125 -13.84 2.68 -6.18
CA GLY A 125 -14.89 2.90 -5.19
C GLY A 125 -14.44 3.78 -4.03
N ASP A 126 -15.33 3.93 -3.06
CA ASP A 126 -15.01 4.69 -1.88
C ASP A 126 -13.88 4.08 -1.05
N LEU A 127 -13.21 4.97 -0.34
CA LEU A 127 -12.25 4.60 0.68
C LEU A 127 -12.99 4.16 1.94
N GLN A 128 -12.55 3.04 2.49
CA GLN A 128 -12.94 2.58 3.82
C GLN A 128 -11.70 2.51 4.70
N PHE A 129 -11.87 2.79 6.00
CA PHE A 129 -10.78 2.95 6.95
C PHE A 129 -10.98 2.05 8.16
N ALA A 130 -9.88 1.52 8.70
CA ALA A 130 -9.91 0.70 9.90
C ALA A 130 -8.61 0.83 10.71
N ARG A 131 -8.65 0.41 11.97
CA ARG A 131 -7.46 -0.02 12.70
C ARG A 131 -7.44 -1.53 12.76
N LEU A 132 -6.39 -2.14 12.22
CA LEU A 132 -6.14 -3.56 12.38
C LEU A 132 -5.51 -3.77 13.75
N ASN A 133 -6.02 -4.73 14.53
CA ASN A 133 -5.48 -5.09 15.83
C ASN A 133 -4.61 -6.35 15.73
N ALA A 134 -3.89 -6.68 16.79
CA ALA A 134 -3.03 -7.86 16.90
C ALA A 134 -3.68 -9.17 16.41
N GLY A 135 -5.00 -9.37 16.53
CA GLY A 135 -5.69 -10.58 16.08
C GLY A 135 -5.94 -10.66 14.58
N HIS A 136 -5.81 -9.54 13.88
CA HIS A 136 -6.12 -9.47 12.46
C HIS A 136 -5.10 -10.29 11.66
N PRO A 137 -5.53 -11.12 10.69
CA PRO A 137 -4.62 -11.94 9.89
C PRO A 137 -3.50 -11.15 9.19
N LEU A 138 -3.79 -9.94 8.70
CA LEU A 138 -2.76 -9.07 8.11
C LEU A 138 -1.73 -8.58 9.13
N MET A 139 -2.12 -8.30 10.39
CA MET A 139 -1.16 -7.94 11.45
C MET A 139 -0.21 -9.10 11.76
N GLN A 140 -0.73 -10.32 11.82
CA GLN A 140 0.07 -11.53 12.04
C GLN A 140 1.06 -11.78 10.89
N ARG A 141 0.67 -11.48 9.65
CA ARG A 141 1.57 -11.56 8.48
C ARG A 141 2.63 -10.47 8.53
N ILE A 142 2.26 -9.23 8.83
CA ILE A 142 3.20 -8.11 9.01
C ILE A 142 4.26 -8.46 10.05
N TRP A 143 3.89 -9.01 11.21
CA TRP A 143 4.84 -9.42 12.25
C TRP A 143 5.76 -10.60 11.90
N ARG A 144 5.37 -11.39 10.90
CA ARG A 144 6.22 -12.46 10.36
C ARG A 144 7.28 -11.88 9.44
N GLU A 145 6.88 -10.95 8.57
CA GLU A 145 7.74 -10.33 7.56
C GLU A 145 8.61 -9.21 8.13
N LEU A 146 8.13 -8.51 9.17
CA LEU A 146 8.77 -7.38 9.84
C LEU A 146 8.75 -7.61 11.37
N PRO A 147 9.62 -8.49 11.91
CA PRO A 147 9.66 -8.82 13.33
C PRO A 147 9.85 -7.62 14.26
N GLU A 148 10.52 -6.57 13.78
CA GLU A 148 10.74 -5.30 14.50
C GLU A 148 9.43 -4.58 14.84
N LEU A 149 8.33 -4.88 14.14
CA LEU A 149 7.01 -4.28 14.40
C LEU A 149 6.15 -5.07 15.41
N ARG A 150 6.65 -6.17 16.00
CA ARG A 150 5.89 -7.02 16.95
C ARG A 150 5.37 -6.29 18.20
N GLY A 151 6.02 -5.19 18.60
CA GLY A 151 5.55 -4.33 19.69
C GLY A 151 4.36 -3.43 19.33
N ILE A 152 3.97 -3.36 18.05
CA ILE A 152 2.88 -2.50 17.58
C ILE A 152 1.60 -3.33 17.47
N HIS A 153 0.72 -3.19 18.44
CA HIS A 153 -0.51 -3.99 18.54
C HIS A 153 -1.67 -3.49 17.68
N SER A 154 -1.53 -2.35 17.00
CA SER A 154 -2.52 -1.89 16.05
C SER A 154 -1.95 -0.94 15.01
N LEU A 155 -2.32 -1.16 13.73
CA LEU A 155 -1.93 -0.31 12.61
C LEU A 155 -3.17 0.26 11.88
N PRO A 156 -3.12 1.52 11.45
CA PRO A 156 -4.14 2.11 10.59
C PRO A 156 -4.08 1.47 9.20
N ALA A 157 -5.25 1.26 8.62
CA ALA A 157 -5.39 0.71 7.28
C ALA A 157 -6.50 1.44 6.54
N ARG A 158 -6.40 1.42 5.21
CA ARG A 158 -7.51 1.75 4.33
C ARG A 158 -7.69 0.67 3.28
N ARG A 159 -8.89 0.58 2.73
CA ARG A 159 -9.17 -0.28 1.57
C ARG A 159 -10.08 0.41 0.59
N SER A 160 -10.07 -0.08 -0.64
CA SER A 160 -10.95 0.39 -1.70
C SER A 160 -11.16 -0.74 -2.71
N LEU A 161 -12.37 -0.77 -3.27
CA LEU A 161 -12.71 -1.66 -4.37
C LEU A 161 -12.37 -0.98 -5.70
N PHE A 162 -11.95 -1.77 -6.66
CA PHE A 162 -11.66 -1.36 -8.02
C PHE A 162 -12.44 -2.27 -8.96
N TRP A 163 -13.05 -1.67 -9.97
CA TRP A 163 -13.78 -2.40 -11.01
C TRP A 163 -13.20 -2.11 -12.37
N ARG A 164 -13.07 -3.17 -13.16
CA ARG A 164 -12.69 -3.08 -14.57
C ARG A 164 -13.45 -4.13 -15.36
N LYS A 165 -14.20 -3.69 -16.38
CA LYS A 165 -15.03 -4.57 -17.22
C LYS A 165 -15.88 -5.56 -16.39
N GLY A 166 -16.52 -5.05 -15.33
CA GLY A 166 -17.38 -5.81 -14.41
C GLY A 166 -16.66 -6.69 -13.38
N ALA A 167 -15.34 -6.88 -13.45
CA ALA A 167 -14.59 -7.62 -12.44
C ALA A 167 -14.18 -6.73 -11.27
N CYS A 168 -14.36 -7.23 -10.06
CA CYS A 168 -13.95 -6.57 -8.82
C CYS A 168 -12.53 -7.00 -8.41
N LEU A 169 -11.79 -6.06 -7.80
CA LEU A 169 -10.52 -6.26 -7.11
C LEU A 169 -10.55 -5.39 -5.86
N MET A 170 -10.01 -5.87 -4.74
CA MET A 170 -9.87 -5.05 -3.53
C MET A 170 -8.41 -4.85 -3.18
N VAL A 171 -8.05 -3.60 -2.90
CA VAL A 171 -6.74 -3.24 -2.34
C VAL A 171 -6.92 -2.79 -0.92
N THR A 172 -6.17 -3.39 -0.01
CA THR A 172 -6.01 -2.99 1.39
C THR A 172 -4.56 -2.52 1.60
N GLU A 173 -4.40 -1.33 2.14
CA GLU A 173 -3.11 -0.70 2.43
C GLU A 173 -3.01 -0.50 3.95
N VAL A 174 -2.04 -1.14 4.58
CA VAL A 174 -1.74 -0.99 6.01
C VAL A 174 -0.55 -0.07 6.16
N PHE A 175 -0.73 1.03 6.89
CA PHE A 175 0.25 2.09 7.03
C PHE A 175 1.21 1.76 8.17
N LEU A 176 2.48 1.56 7.83
CA LEU A 176 3.54 1.27 8.80
C LEU A 176 4.06 2.60 9.39
N PRO A 177 4.61 2.61 10.62
CA PRO A 177 4.96 3.86 11.31
C PRO A 177 5.89 4.79 10.51
N ALA A 178 6.83 4.20 9.75
CA ALA A 178 7.81 4.94 8.98
C ALA A 178 7.20 5.84 7.89
N VAL A 179 5.96 5.58 7.43
CA VAL A 179 5.30 6.45 6.45
C VAL A 179 5.12 7.89 6.95
N LEU A 180 5.01 8.07 8.28
CA LEU A 180 4.85 9.38 8.91
C LEU A 180 6.17 10.15 9.00
N GLN A 181 7.30 9.48 8.78
CA GLN A 181 8.64 10.06 8.81
C GLN A 181 9.12 10.47 7.41
N LEU A 182 8.34 10.18 6.36
CA LEU A 182 8.68 10.57 5.01
C LEU A 182 8.64 12.10 4.87
N PRO A 183 9.62 12.70 4.16
CA PRO A 183 9.67 14.14 3.98
C PRO A 183 8.48 14.63 3.14
N PRO A 184 8.21 15.96 3.14
CA PRO A 184 7.27 16.58 2.22
C PRO A 184 7.61 16.26 0.76
N ALA A 185 6.61 16.28 -0.12
CA ALA A 185 6.83 16.09 -1.55
C ALA A 185 7.81 17.15 -2.09
N GLY A 186 8.76 16.73 -2.91
CA GLY A 186 9.72 17.64 -3.55
C GLY A 186 10.96 17.99 -2.72
N ALA A 187 10.98 17.74 -1.41
CA ALA A 187 12.18 17.96 -0.58
C ALA A 187 13.37 17.11 -1.05
N VAL A 188 13.11 15.92 -1.57
CA VAL A 188 14.14 15.01 -2.10
C VAL A 188 14.77 15.55 -3.39
N ASN A 189 13.99 16.24 -4.24
CA ASN A 189 14.48 16.83 -5.47
C ASN A 189 15.36 18.06 -5.21
N THR A 190 15.08 18.82 -4.16
CA THR A 190 15.90 19.97 -3.74
C THR A 190 17.28 19.49 -3.24
N ILE A 191 17.30 18.48 -2.37
CA ILE A 191 18.56 17.92 -1.85
C ILE A 191 19.41 17.36 -2.99
N ASN A 192 18.82 16.64 -3.96
CA ASN A 192 19.56 16.11 -5.10
C ASN A 192 20.15 17.22 -5.99
N ARG A 193 19.46 18.36 -6.15
CA ARG A 193 19.96 19.52 -6.89
C ARG A 193 21.07 20.26 -6.15
N GLU A 194 20.97 20.40 -4.83
CA GLU A 194 21.99 21.03 -3.99
C GLU A 194 23.26 20.18 -3.90
N GLN A 195 23.13 18.85 -3.79
CA GLN A 195 24.27 17.93 -3.83
C GLN A 195 24.96 17.96 -5.20
N GLN A 196 24.20 17.95 -6.30
CA GLN A 196 24.77 18.09 -7.66
C GLN A 196 25.42 19.45 -7.89
N ALA A 197 24.85 20.55 -7.38
CA ALA A 197 25.46 21.87 -7.48
C ALA A 197 26.79 21.95 -6.69
N ALA A 198 26.83 21.37 -5.49
CA ALA A 198 28.04 21.29 -4.67
C ALA A 198 29.14 20.39 -5.28
N ASP A 199 28.76 19.26 -5.90
CA ASP A 199 29.70 18.37 -6.59
C ASP A 199 30.26 19.03 -7.86
N VAL A 200 29.43 19.77 -8.61
CA VAL A 200 29.89 20.55 -9.78
C VAL A 200 30.82 21.68 -9.36
N GLN A 201 30.51 22.43 -8.29
CA GLN A 201 31.40 23.49 -7.78
C GLN A 201 32.73 22.93 -7.25
N SER A 202 32.71 21.75 -6.64
CA SER A 202 33.93 21.06 -6.18
C SER A 202 34.78 20.58 -7.36
N ALA A 203 34.15 20.05 -8.42
CA ALA A 203 34.84 19.63 -9.64
C ALA A 203 35.42 20.82 -10.43
N VAL A 204 34.75 21.98 -10.44
CA VAL A 204 35.27 23.21 -11.06
C VAL A 204 36.47 23.76 -10.29
N SER A 205 36.45 23.68 -8.95
CA SER A 205 37.53 24.16 -8.10
C SER A 205 38.80 23.29 -8.20
N LEU A 206 38.65 21.98 -8.46
CA LEU A 206 39.75 21.04 -8.67
C LEU A 206 40.43 21.18 -10.04
N ASN A 207 39.75 21.76 -11.04
CA ASN A 207 40.30 21.99 -12.38
C ASN A 207 40.90 23.40 -12.56
N GLN A 208 40.93 24.21 -11.50
CA GLN A 208 41.50 25.57 -11.49
C GLN A 208 42.73 25.70 -10.56
N ALA A 209 43.21 24.58 -10.02
CA ALA A 209 44.46 24.46 -9.25
C ALA A 209 45.47 23.62 -10.06
#